data_AF-A0AA45A9X8-F1
#
_entry.id   AF-A0AA45A9X8-F1
#
_cell.length_a   1.000
_cell.length_b   1.000
_cell.length_c   1.000
_cell.angle_alpha   90.00
_cell.angle_beta   90.00
_cell.angle_gamma   90.00
#
_symmetry.space_group_name_H-M   'P 1'
#
loop_
_entity.id
_entity.type
_entity.pdbx_description
1 polymer ?
#
loop_
_entity_poly.entity_id
_entity_poly.type
_entity_poly.pdbx_seq_one_letter_code
_entity_poly.pdbx_strand_id
1 'polypeptide(L)'
;MKVISLLSALVLLAGCSDAVTNQYATYAEAQQDNLFERGWLPDILPESTIDIEVVNNLDNNTSHGGFLIEESGLQAFLQQVKPTDSDNQYRFVEGDHVWTFTVNNDGLVTYKLGDL
;
A
#
# COMPACT_ATOMS: atom_id res chain seq x y z
N MET A 1 -3.37 8.25 60.55
CA MET A 1 -2.13 8.58 59.81
C MET A 1 -2.44 8.57 58.32
N LYS A 2 -2.20 9.70 57.65
CA LYS A 2 -2.38 9.85 56.20
C LYS A 2 -1.22 9.14 55.50
N VAL A 3 -1.53 8.12 54.70
CA VAL A 3 -0.61 7.61 53.67
C VAL A 3 -1.25 7.95 52.32
N ILE A 4 -0.89 9.13 51.83
CA ILE A 4 -0.94 9.45 50.42
C ILE A 4 0.32 8.80 49.85
N SER A 5 0.18 7.81 48.98
CA SER A 5 1.28 7.39 48.12
C SER A 5 0.72 7.09 46.73
N LEU A 6 1.13 7.95 45.81
CA LEU A 6 0.93 7.91 44.36
C LEU A 6 1.10 6.48 43.85
N LEU A 7 0.03 5.88 43.32
CA LEU A 7 0.21 4.80 42.36
C LEU A 7 0.09 5.41 40.97
N SER A 8 1.29 5.66 40.44
CA SER A 8 1.65 6.17 39.14
C SER A 8 0.66 5.79 38.04
N ALA A 9 0.23 6.82 37.33
CA ALA A 9 -0.46 6.73 36.06
C ALA A 9 0.37 5.86 35.10
N LEU A 10 -0.06 4.61 34.91
CA LEU A 10 0.38 3.78 33.80
C LEU A 10 -0.38 4.27 32.57
N VAL A 11 0.05 5.43 32.04
CA VAL A 11 -0.49 5.99 30.81
C VAL A 11 -0.11 5.05 29.67
N LEU A 12 -1.15 4.57 29.00
CA LEU A 12 -1.16 3.71 27.85
C LEU A 12 -0.23 4.25 26.76
N LEU A 13 0.96 3.66 26.60
CA LEU A 13 1.74 3.75 25.37
C LEU A 13 1.12 2.80 24.33
N ALA A 14 -0.15 3.00 23.99
CA ALA A 14 -0.64 2.56 22.70
C ALA A 14 -0.09 3.58 21.70
N GLY A 15 1.10 3.32 21.16
CA GLY A 15 1.60 4.10 20.04
C GLY A 15 0.57 4.02 18.93
N CYS A 16 -0.09 5.14 18.62
CA CYS A 16 -0.72 5.27 17.32
C CYS A 16 0.41 5.01 16.32
N SER A 17 0.34 3.93 15.53
CA SER A 17 1.29 3.81 14.43
C SER A 17 1.09 5.05 13.56
N ASP A 18 2.17 5.67 13.10
CA ASP A 18 2.11 6.76 12.12
C ASP A 18 1.73 6.18 10.74
N ALA A 19 0.48 5.71 10.68
CA ALA A 19 -0.18 5.26 9.48
C ALA A 19 -0.70 6.50 8.76
N VAL A 20 -0.18 6.75 7.56
CA VAL A 20 -0.63 7.82 6.68
C VAL A 20 -1.49 7.20 5.59
N THR A 21 -2.73 7.67 5.48
CA THR A 21 -3.64 7.31 4.40
C THR A 21 -3.67 8.44 3.37
N ASN A 22 -3.43 8.09 2.11
CA ASN A 22 -3.57 8.97 0.96
C ASN A 22 -4.61 8.40 0.00
N GLN A 23 -5.34 9.29 -0.67
CA GLN A 23 -6.30 8.94 -1.71
C GLN A 23 -6.08 9.84 -2.93
N TYR A 24 -6.13 9.24 -4.12
CA TYR A 24 -5.97 9.93 -5.39
C TYR A 24 -7.04 9.45 -6.36
N ALA A 25 -7.67 10.38 -7.08
CA ALA A 25 -8.67 10.00 -8.08
C ALA A 25 -8.00 9.39 -9.32
N THR A 26 -6.78 9.79 -9.65
CA THR A 26 -6.07 9.36 -10.86
C THR A 26 -4.60 9.05 -10.61
N TYR A 27 -4.01 8.24 -11.50
CA TYR A 27 -2.57 8.00 -11.54
C TYR A 27 -1.76 9.31 -11.62
N ALA A 28 -2.20 10.30 -12.39
CA ALA A 28 -1.50 11.58 -12.53
C ALA A 28 -1.43 12.37 -11.21
N GLU A 29 -2.51 12.36 -10.41
CA GLU A 29 -2.50 12.98 -9.07
C GLU A 29 -1.53 12.27 -8.13
N ALA A 30 -1.53 10.93 -8.15
CA ALA A 30 -0.61 10.12 -7.36
C ALA A 30 0.87 10.37 -7.75
N GLN A 31 1.15 10.48 -9.05
CA GLN A 31 2.48 10.82 -9.56
C GLN A 31 2.92 12.21 -9.12
N GLN A 32 2.02 13.21 -9.18
CA GLN A 32 2.33 14.57 -8.78
C GLN A 32 2.64 14.69 -7.26
N ASP A 33 2.01 13.85 -6.42
CA ASP A 33 2.30 13.78 -4.98
C ASP A 33 3.50 12.88 -4.64
N ASN A 34 4.24 12.44 -5.64
CA ASN A 34 5.40 11.56 -5.55
C ASN A 34 5.11 10.22 -4.87
N LEU A 35 3.92 9.64 -5.06
CA LEU A 35 3.54 8.36 -4.47
C LEU A 35 4.58 7.26 -4.81
N PHE A 36 5.03 7.24 -6.06
CA PHE A 36 5.90 6.20 -6.59
C PHE A 36 7.37 6.40 -6.20
N GLU A 37 7.88 7.64 -6.23
CA GLU A 37 9.26 7.92 -5.81
C GLU A 37 9.49 7.62 -4.33
N ARG A 38 8.42 7.63 -3.52
CA ARG A 38 8.47 7.25 -2.10
C ARG A 38 8.51 5.74 -1.87
N GLY A 39 8.39 4.93 -2.92
CA GLY A 39 8.45 3.46 -2.85
C GLY A 39 7.21 2.81 -2.23
N TRP A 40 6.12 3.56 -2.04
CA TRP A 40 4.89 3.05 -1.44
C TRP A 40 4.10 2.15 -2.40
N LEU A 41 4.19 2.45 -3.68
CA LEU A 41 3.60 1.72 -4.79
C LEU A 41 4.60 1.79 -5.97
N PRO A 42 4.78 0.75 -6.78
CA PRO A 42 5.77 0.77 -7.85
C PRO A 42 5.21 1.47 -9.09
N ASP A 43 6.08 2.11 -9.86
CA ASP A 43 5.71 2.88 -11.06
C ASP A 43 5.45 2.00 -12.31
N ILE A 44 4.84 0.83 -12.10
CA ILE A 44 4.46 -0.11 -13.17
C ILE A 44 2.95 -0.08 -13.46
N LEU A 45 2.21 0.76 -12.75
CA LEU A 45 0.77 0.89 -12.93
C LEU A 45 0.48 1.67 -14.22
N PRO A 46 -0.53 1.25 -15.00
CA PRO A 46 -0.91 1.96 -16.22
C PRO A 46 -1.54 3.32 -15.88
N GLU A 47 -1.46 4.30 -16.79
CA GLU A 47 -2.11 5.61 -16.63
C GLU A 47 -3.63 5.53 -16.43
N SER A 48 -4.24 4.40 -16.83
CA SER A 48 -5.66 4.11 -16.62
C SER A 48 -6.00 3.67 -15.18
N THR A 49 -5.06 3.78 -14.25
CA THR A 49 -5.30 3.50 -12.83
C THR A 49 -6.00 4.69 -12.15
N ILE A 50 -7.10 4.39 -11.46
CA ILE A 50 -7.96 5.36 -10.76
C ILE A 50 -8.33 4.86 -9.37
N ASP A 51 -8.99 5.71 -8.58
CA ASP A 51 -9.51 5.40 -7.24
C ASP A 51 -8.45 4.76 -6.33
N ILE A 52 -7.28 5.40 -6.24
CA ILE A 52 -6.10 4.88 -5.55
C ILE A 52 -6.20 5.22 -4.07
N GLU A 53 -6.17 4.21 -3.21
CA GLU A 53 -6.03 4.33 -1.75
C GLU A 53 -4.74 3.63 -1.30
N VAL A 54 -3.96 4.32 -0.46
CA VAL A 54 -2.65 3.85 0.03
C VAL A 54 -2.56 4.15 1.52
N VAL A 55 -2.30 3.11 2.32
CA VAL A 55 -2.09 3.17 3.76
C VAL A 55 -0.67 2.75 4.08
N ASN A 56 0.12 3.69 4.59
CA ASN A 56 1.56 3.53 4.79
C ASN A 56 1.89 3.63 6.26
N ASN A 57 2.52 2.58 6.80
CA ASN A 57 3.07 2.61 8.14
C ASN A 57 4.54 3.03 8.05
N LEU A 58 4.84 4.25 8.49
CA LEU A 58 6.19 4.83 8.42
C LEU A 58 7.18 4.16 9.37
N ASP A 59 6.71 3.63 10.50
CA ASP A 59 7.56 2.96 11.49
C ASP A 59 8.13 1.64 10.96
N ASN A 60 7.30 0.91 10.21
CA ASN A 60 7.62 -0.43 9.71
C ASN A 60 7.98 -0.46 8.22
N ASN A 61 7.97 0.69 7.55
CA ASN A 61 8.16 0.81 6.11
C ASN A 61 7.25 -0.14 5.29
N THR A 62 5.98 -0.27 5.70
CA THR A 62 5.00 -1.10 4.99
C THR A 62 3.93 -0.24 4.31
N SER A 63 3.42 -0.74 3.20
CA SER A 63 2.37 -0.09 2.42
C SER A 63 1.33 -1.12 1.98
N HIS A 64 0.06 -0.74 1.96
CA HIS A 64 -1.02 -1.54 1.41
C HIS A 64 -2.16 -0.65 0.95
N GLY A 65 -3.06 -1.20 0.15
CA GLY A 65 -4.22 -0.46 -0.30
C GLY A 65 -4.86 -1.09 -1.53
N GLY A 66 -5.52 -0.27 -2.33
CA GLY A 66 -6.19 -0.71 -3.54
C GLY A 66 -6.39 0.40 -4.55
N PHE A 67 -6.69 -0.01 -5.77
CA PHE A 67 -6.93 0.86 -6.90
C PHE A 67 -7.71 0.11 -7.98
N LEU A 68 -8.35 0.83 -8.88
CA LEU A 68 -8.99 0.25 -10.06
C LEU A 68 -8.05 0.40 -11.26
N ILE A 69 -7.85 -0.68 -12.01
CA ILE A 69 -7.27 -0.60 -13.35
C ILE A 69 -8.42 -0.76 -14.36
N GLU A 70 -8.64 0.25 -15.20
CA GLU A 70 -9.58 0.09 -16.32
C GLU A 70 -9.14 -1.01 -17.29
N GLU A 71 -10.10 -1.66 -17.96
CA GLU A 71 -9.86 -2.80 -18.86
C GLU A 71 -8.77 -2.52 -19.92
N SER A 72 -8.69 -1.26 -20.40
CA SER A 72 -7.70 -0.80 -21.38
C SER A 72 -6.24 -0.97 -20.94
N GLY A 73 -5.96 -0.88 -19.63
CA GLY A 73 -4.61 -0.96 -19.07
C GLY A 73 -4.29 -2.31 -18.41
N LEU A 74 -5.29 -3.15 -18.14
CA LEU A 74 -5.11 -4.38 -17.37
C LEU A 74 -4.09 -5.34 -18.01
N GLN A 75 -4.17 -5.53 -19.33
CA GLN A 75 -3.23 -6.42 -20.02
C GLN A 75 -1.79 -5.90 -19.98
N ALA A 76 -1.59 -4.57 -20.05
CA ALA A 76 -0.25 -3.98 -19.94
C ALA A 76 0.32 -4.15 -18.53
N PHE A 77 -0.49 -3.95 -17.50
CA PHE A 77 -0.12 -4.23 -16.11
C PHE A 77 0.30 -5.69 -15.89
N LEU A 78 -0.50 -6.65 -16.39
CA LEU A 78 -0.22 -8.07 -16.24
C LEU A 78 1.08 -8.54 -16.93
N GLN A 79 1.62 -7.75 -17.88
CA GLN A 79 2.92 -8.03 -18.50
C GLN A 79 4.11 -7.59 -17.64
N GLN A 80 3.90 -6.69 -16.68
CA GLN A 80 4.95 -6.18 -15.79
C GLN A 80 5.14 -7.04 -14.53
N VAL A 81 4.14 -7.86 -14.20
CA VAL A 81 4.11 -8.66 -12.97
C VAL A 81 4.26 -10.15 -13.26
N LYS A 82 4.70 -10.93 -12.27
CA LYS A 82 4.81 -12.38 -12.36
C LYS A 82 3.69 -13.05 -11.57
N PRO A 83 3.02 -14.10 -12.07
CA PRO A 83 2.04 -14.83 -11.29
C PRO A 83 2.69 -15.51 -10.07
N THR A 84 1.89 -15.71 -9.03
CA THR A 84 2.25 -16.54 -7.86
C THR A 84 1.56 -17.91 -7.95
N ASP A 85 1.74 -18.75 -6.93
CA ASP A 85 1.03 -20.02 -6.81
C ASP A 85 -0.45 -19.85 -6.44
N SER A 86 -0.83 -18.67 -5.94
CA SER A 86 -2.23 -18.33 -5.69
C SER A 86 -2.85 -17.83 -6.99
N ASP A 87 -4.07 -18.29 -7.26
CA ASP A 87 -4.91 -17.71 -8.31
C ASP A 87 -4.97 -16.20 -8.15
N ASN A 88 -5.12 -15.50 -9.28
CA ASN A 88 -5.33 -14.06 -9.38
C ASN A 88 -4.36 -13.16 -8.60
N GLN A 89 -3.23 -13.71 -8.15
CA GLN A 89 -2.21 -13.01 -7.39
C GLN A 89 -0.90 -12.96 -8.16
N TYR A 90 -0.31 -11.78 -8.18
CA TYR A 90 0.89 -11.45 -8.93
C TYR A 90 1.90 -10.75 -8.02
N ARG A 91 3.16 -10.81 -8.40
CA ARG A 91 4.26 -10.15 -7.69
C ARG A 91 5.09 -9.28 -8.63
N PHE A 92 5.49 -8.13 -8.12
CA PHE A 92 6.55 -7.30 -8.67
C PHE A 92 7.68 -7.19 -7.65
N VAL A 93 8.93 -7.21 -8.12
CA VAL A 93 10.11 -7.15 -7.26
C VAL A 93 11.04 -6.08 -7.81
N GLU A 94 11.43 -5.14 -6.95
CA GLU A 94 12.42 -4.11 -7.24
C GLU A 94 13.34 -3.93 -6.03
N GLY A 95 14.63 -4.22 -6.20
CA GLY A 95 15.56 -4.29 -5.07
C GLY A 95 15.11 -5.35 -4.06
N ASP A 96 15.00 -4.93 -2.79
CA ASP A 96 14.55 -5.77 -1.67
C ASP A 96 13.03 -5.70 -1.46
N HIS A 97 12.31 -4.87 -2.22
CA HIS A 97 10.87 -4.66 -2.08
C HIS A 97 10.06 -5.63 -2.95
N VAL A 98 9.00 -6.16 -2.36
CA VAL A 98 8.04 -7.06 -3.02
C VAL A 98 6.64 -6.49 -2.88
N TRP A 99 6.02 -6.16 -4.02
CA TRP A 99 4.60 -5.85 -4.08
C TRP A 99 3.84 -7.09 -4.53
N THR A 100 2.94 -7.55 -3.66
CA THR A 100 1.99 -8.61 -4.00
C THR A 100 0.65 -7.96 -4.34
N PHE A 101 0.16 -8.23 -5.54
CA PHE A 101 -1.11 -7.72 -6.07
C PHE A 101 -2.12 -8.85 -6.15
N THR A 102 -3.34 -8.62 -5.70
CA THR A 102 -4.50 -9.49 -5.96
C THR A 102 -5.43 -8.75 -6.89
N VAL A 103 -5.67 -9.32 -8.08
CA VAL A 103 -6.46 -8.71 -9.16
C VAL A 103 -7.81 -9.38 -9.24
N ASN A 104 -8.89 -8.61 -9.12
CA ASN A 104 -10.25 -9.12 -9.26
C ASN A 104 -10.76 -8.98 -10.70
N ASN A 105 -11.83 -9.71 -11.03
CA ASN A 105 -12.41 -9.74 -12.38
C ASN A 105 -12.99 -8.40 -12.85
N ASP A 106 -13.24 -7.46 -11.93
CA ASP A 106 -13.76 -6.12 -12.18
C ASP A 106 -12.65 -5.06 -12.33
N GLY A 107 -11.38 -5.48 -12.33
CA GLY A 107 -10.23 -4.57 -12.40
C GLY A 107 -9.84 -3.98 -11.05
N LEU A 108 -10.54 -4.30 -9.96
CA LEU A 108 -10.12 -3.91 -8.61
C LEU A 108 -8.86 -4.68 -8.25
N VAL A 109 -7.81 -3.95 -7.88
CA VAL A 109 -6.54 -4.50 -7.43
C VAL A 109 -6.33 -4.10 -5.99
N THR A 110 -5.97 -5.06 -5.15
CA THR A 110 -5.43 -4.78 -3.81
C THR A 110 -3.96 -5.15 -3.79
N TYR A 111 -3.17 -4.49 -2.95
CA TYR A 111 -1.76 -4.80 -2.85
C TYR A 111 -1.24 -4.71 -1.42
N LYS A 112 -0.09 -5.36 -1.21
CA LYS A 112 0.76 -5.19 -0.03
C LYS A 112 2.22 -5.12 -0.45
N LEU A 113 2.94 -4.17 0.12
CA LEU A 113 4.39 -4.10 0.13
C LEU A 113 4.94 -4.91 1.32
N GLY A 114 5.92 -5.75 1.04
CA GLY A 114 6.80 -6.36 2.04
C GLY A 114 8.23 -6.47 1.51
N ASP A 115 9.09 -7.10 2.28
CA ASP A 115 10.49 -7.35 1.90
C ASP A 115 10.71 -8.83 1.56
N LEU A 116 11.75 -9.13 0.76
CA LEU A 116 12.18 -10.49 0.38
C LEU A 116 12.67 -11.35 1.55
#